data_AF-A0A1K1V428-F1
#
_entry.id   AF-A0A1K1V428-F1
#
_cell.length_a   1.000
_cell.length_b   1.000
_cell.length_c   1.000
_cell.angle_alpha   90.00
_cell.angle_beta   90.00
_cell.angle_gamma   90.00
#
_symmetry.space_group_name_H-M   'P 1'
#
loop_
_entity.id
_entity.type
_entity.pdbx_description
1 polymer ?
#
loop_
_entity_poly.entity_id
_entity_poly.type
_entity_poly.pdbx_seq_one_letter_code
_entity_poly.pdbx_strand_id
1 'polypeptide(L)'
;MKAKPMISPDLLERIVNESQDGIVIAEQEGDENILIYVNKGFEQLTGYSADEILYQDCRFLQGDDRDQPALERIRAAIRENRPCREILRNYRKDGSLFWNELSITPVFNDEDQLTYFIGVQKDVTELMQLRQASETSPSR
;
A
#
# COMPACT_ATOMS: atom_id res chain seq x y z
N MET A 1 14.38 -1.40 -32.73
CA MET A 1 12.93 -1.71 -32.65
C MET A 1 12.63 -2.08 -31.21
N LYS A 2 11.93 -1.24 -30.43
CA LYS A 2 11.49 -1.63 -29.07
C LYS A 2 10.35 -2.65 -29.24
N ALA A 3 10.49 -3.83 -28.64
CA ALA A 3 9.47 -4.87 -28.70
C ALA A 3 8.14 -4.29 -28.17
N LYS A 4 7.09 -4.37 -28.99
CA LYS A 4 5.72 -4.04 -28.56
C LYS A 4 5.40 -4.97 -27.39
N PRO A 5 4.95 -4.47 -26.22
CA PRO A 5 4.70 -5.34 -25.08
C PRO A 5 3.70 -6.42 -25.49
N MET A 6 4.08 -7.68 -25.28
CA MET A 6 3.30 -8.88 -25.62
C MET A 6 2.08 -9.09 -24.71
N ILE A 7 1.85 -8.18 -23.76
CA ILE A 7 0.82 -8.26 -22.73
C ILE A 7 -0.21 -7.15 -23.01
N SER A 8 -1.46 -7.52 -23.19
CA SER A 8 -2.56 -6.56 -23.38
C SER A 8 -2.88 -5.84 -22.06
N PRO A 9 -3.46 -4.62 -22.11
CA PRO A 9 -3.96 -3.93 -20.92
C PRO A 9 -4.89 -4.81 -20.06
N ASP A 10 -5.82 -5.53 -20.69
CA ASP A 10 -6.74 -6.44 -19.99
C ASP A 10 -6.01 -7.57 -19.24
N LEU A 11 -4.91 -8.08 -19.80
CA LEU A 11 -4.11 -9.11 -19.14
C LEU A 11 -3.32 -8.51 -17.98
N LEU A 12 -2.80 -7.28 -18.11
CA LEU A 12 -2.15 -6.58 -17.00
C LEU A 12 -3.13 -6.33 -15.84
N GLU A 13 -4.32 -5.82 -16.14
CA GLU A 13 -5.36 -5.60 -15.13
C GLU A 13 -5.73 -6.91 -14.42
N ARG A 14 -5.89 -7.99 -15.19
CA ARG A 14 -6.18 -9.31 -14.61
C ARG A 14 -5.04 -9.79 -13.71
N ILE A 15 -3.78 -9.67 -14.13
CA ILE A 15 -2.62 -10.04 -13.31
C ILE A 15 -2.60 -9.23 -12.01
N VAL A 16 -2.86 -7.93 -12.08
CA VAL A 16 -2.92 -7.04 -10.91
C VAL A 16 -4.06 -7.44 -9.97
N ASN A 17 -5.22 -7.84 -10.49
CA ASN A 17 -6.35 -8.28 -9.68
C ASN A 17 -6.19 -9.69 -9.08
N GLU A 18 -5.37 -10.56 -9.66
CA GLU A 18 -5.06 -11.89 -9.12
C GLU A 18 -3.94 -11.84 -8.05
N SER A 19 -3.33 -10.67 -7.83
CA SER A 19 -2.35 -10.47 -6.76
C SER A 19 -3.01 -10.59 -5.37
N GLN A 20 -2.33 -11.29 -4.46
CA GLN A 20 -2.70 -11.30 -3.03
C GLN A 20 -2.32 -9.99 -2.33
N ASP A 21 -1.29 -9.31 -2.83
CA ASP A 21 -0.92 -7.99 -2.35
C ASP A 21 -1.95 -6.95 -2.82
N GLY A 22 -2.30 -6.04 -1.92
CA GLY A 22 -3.07 -4.85 -2.26
C GLY A 22 -2.24 -3.91 -3.12
N ILE A 23 -2.83 -3.43 -4.21
CA ILE A 23 -2.20 -2.48 -5.13
C ILE A 23 -3.16 -1.32 -5.31
N VAL A 24 -2.65 -0.11 -5.07
CA VAL A 24 -3.42 1.12 -5.17
C VAL A 24 -2.65 2.18 -5.95
N ILE A 25 -3.37 3.09 -6.60
CA ILE A 25 -2.81 4.29 -7.20
C ILE A 25 -3.49 5.49 -6.53
N ALA A 26 -2.68 6.44 -6.07
CA ALA A 26 -3.13 7.69 -5.54
C ALA A 26 -2.66 8.86 -6.41
N GLU A 27 -3.51 9.85 -6.58
CA GLU A 27 -3.18 11.14 -7.17
C GLU A 27 -2.99 12.16 -6.05
N GLN A 28 -2.03 13.07 -6.20
CA GLN A 28 -1.81 14.12 -5.22
C GLN A 28 -2.73 15.30 -5.50
N GLU A 29 -3.70 15.55 -4.63
CA GLU A 29 -4.58 16.72 -4.66
C GLU A 29 -4.28 17.63 -3.46
N GLY A 30 -3.52 18.69 -3.68
CA GLY A 30 -3.02 19.54 -2.61
C GLY A 30 -2.11 18.79 -1.64
N ASP A 31 -2.51 18.73 -0.36
CA ASP A 31 -1.79 18.02 0.70
C ASP A 31 -2.29 16.57 0.90
N GLU A 32 -3.29 16.13 0.13
CA GLU A 32 -3.89 14.80 0.24
C GLU A 32 -3.44 13.89 -0.91
N ASN A 33 -3.39 12.58 -0.63
CA ASN A 33 -3.10 11.55 -1.64
C ASN A 33 -4.35 10.70 -1.81
N ILE A 34 -5.13 11.02 -2.82
CA ILE A 34 -6.48 10.54 -3.04
C ILE A 34 -6.41 9.27 -3.87
N LEU A 35 -7.01 8.18 -3.39
CA LEU A 35 -7.05 6.91 -4.12
C LEU A 35 -7.90 7.02 -5.39
N ILE A 36 -7.29 6.77 -6.55
CA ILE A 36 -7.97 6.76 -7.86
C ILE A 36 -8.13 5.35 -8.44
N TYR A 37 -7.42 4.38 -7.87
CA TYR A 37 -7.51 2.98 -8.24
C TYR A 37 -7.16 2.07 -7.06
N VAL A 38 -7.86 0.95 -6.94
CA VAL A 38 -7.49 -0.19 -6.09
C VAL A 38 -7.75 -1.50 -6.83
N ASN A 39 -6.91 -2.51 -6.58
CA ASN A 39 -7.11 -3.85 -7.13
C ASN A 39 -8.02 -4.72 -6.22
N LYS A 40 -8.44 -5.89 -6.74
CA LYS A 40 -9.18 -6.90 -5.95
C LYS A 40 -8.41 -7.42 -4.74
N GLY A 41 -7.08 -7.51 -4.82
CA GLY A 41 -6.23 -7.90 -3.67
C GLY A 41 -6.39 -6.94 -2.49
N PHE A 42 -6.46 -5.63 -2.73
CA PHE A 42 -6.66 -4.62 -1.70
C PHE A 42 -8.02 -4.76 -1.03
N GLU A 43 -9.08 -4.98 -1.82
CA GLU A 43 -10.43 -5.19 -1.27
C GLU A 43 -10.48 -6.42 -0.37
N GLN A 44 -9.88 -7.53 -0.81
CA GLN A 44 -9.81 -8.77 -0.04
C GLN A 44 -8.97 -8.62 1.24
N LEU A 45 -7.83 -7.92 1.14
CA LEU A 45 -6.92 -7.69 2.26
C LEU A 45 -7.57 -6.82 3.36
N THR A 46 -8.29 -5.79 2.96
CA THR A 46 -8.77 -4.74 3.87
C THR A 46 -10.25 -4.88 4.25
N GLY A 47 -11.03 -5.61 3.46
CA GLY A 47 -12.48 -5.76 3.61
C GLY A 47 -13.29 -4.56 3.12
N TYR A 48 -12.65 -3.52 2.57
CA TYR A 48 -13.32 -2.39 1.93
C TYR A 48 -13.53 -2.65 0.44
N SER A 49 -14.67 -2.26 -0.09
CA SER A 49 -14.87 -2.23 -1.55
C SER A 49 -14.27 -0.97 -2.15
N ALA A 50 -13.92 -1.01 -3.44
CA ALA A 50 -13.41 0.12 -4.19
C ALA A 50 -14.38 1.32 -4.10
N ASP A 51 -15.68 1.08 -4.26
CA ASP A 51 -16.71 2.13 -4.20
C ASP A 51 -16.76 2.86 -2.84
N GLU A 52 -16.31 2.22 -1.77
CA GLU A 52 -16.29 2.81 -0.43
C GLU A 52 -15.07 3.67 -0.15
N ILE A 53 -13.97 3.49 -0.89
CA ILE A 53 -12.65 4.05 -0.52
C ILE A 53 -11.95 4.78 -1.67
N LEU A 54 -12.44 4.66 -2.90
CA LEU A 54 -12.04 5.56 -3.97
C LEU A 54 -12.34 7.00 -3.55
N TYR A 55 -11.44 7.88 -3.94
CA TYR A 55 -11.44 9.30 -3.60
C TYR A 55 -11.21 9.63 -2.11
N GLN A 56 -10.59 8.73 -1.36
CA GLN A 56 -10.18 8.96 0.03
C GLN A 56 -8.68 8.78 0.22
N ASP A 57 -8.14 9.39 1.28
CA ASP A 57 -6.77 9.15 1.70
C ASP A 57 -6.64 7.81 2.43
N CYS A 58 -5.69 6.99 1.97
CA CYS A 58 -5.45 5.62 2.48
C CYS A 58 -5.14 5.54 3.99
N ARG A 59 -4.90 6.68 4.67
CA ARG A 59 -4.74 6.75 6.13
C ARG A 59 -5.93 6.22 6.93
N PHE A 60 -7.11 6.01 6.32
CA PHE A 60 -8.23 5.35 7.01
C PHE A 60 -7.84 3.97 7.57
N LEU A 61 -6.92 3.26 6.92
CA LEU A 61 -6.39 1.97 7.40
C LEU A 61 -5.62 2.08 8.73
N GLN A 62 -5.22 3.28 9.16
CA GLN A 62 -4.48 3.47 10.41
C GLN A 62 -5.39 3.47 11.64
N GLY A 63 -6.70 3.68 11.46
CA GLY A 63 -7.63 3.89 12.57
C GLY A 63 -7.15 5.00 13.51
N ASP A 64 -7.14 4.69 14.81
CA ASP A 64 -6.64 5.57 15.88
C ASP A 64 -5.14 5.37 16.19
N ASP A 65 -4.48 4.39 15.56
CA ASP A 65 -3.06 4.05 15.77
C ASP A 65 -2.14 4.92 14.91
N ARG A 66 -2.18 6.23 15.16
CA ARG A 66 -1.47 7.23 14.34
C ARG A 66 -0.10 7.64 14.85
N ASP A 67 0.29 7.16 16.03
CA ASP A 67 1.58 7.44 16.67
C ASP A 67 2.57 6.28 16.46
N GLN A 68 2.86 5.98 15.19
CA GLN A 68 3.79 4.92 14.78
C GLN A 68 5.02 5.55 14.13
N PRO A 69 6.27 5.17 14.51
CA PRO A 69 7.48 5.72 13.89
C PRO A 69 7.57 5.53 12.37
N ALA A 70 6.94 4.48 11.84
CA ALA A 70 6.85 4.23 10.40
C ALA A 70 6.05 5.33 9.66
N LEU A 71 5.02 5.90 10.28
CA LEU A 71 4.18 6.93 9.67
C LEU A 71 4.97 8.22 9.41
N GLU A 72 5.87 8.59 10.32
CA GLU A 72 6.77 9.75 10.11
C GLU A 72 7.69 9.54 8.90
N ARG A 73 8.24 8.32 8.75
CA ARG A 73 9.11 7.99 7.62
C ARG A 73 8.36 7.98 6.29
N ILE A 74 7.12 7.48 6.29
CA ILE A 74 6.21 7.52 5.14
C ILE A 74 5.88 8.97 4.76
N ARG A 75 5.48 9.81 5.73
CA ARG A 75 5.18 11.23 5.50
C ARG A 75 6.38 11.99 4.95
N ALA A 76 7.57 11.72 5.46
CA ALA A 76 8.81 12.30 4.94
C ALA A 76 9.05 11.85 3.48
N ALA A 77 8.88 10.56 3.18
CA ALA A 77 9.09 10.02 1.84
C ALA A 77 8.14 10.61 0.79
N ILE A 78 6.85 10.73 1.14
CA ILE A 78 5.83 11.35 0.28
C ILE A 78 6.17 12.82 0.02
N ARG A 79 6.52 13.60 1.05
CA ARG A 79 6.91 15.02 0.88
C ARG A 79 8.17 15.21 0.03
N GLU A 80 9.10 14.27 0.11
CA GLU A 80 10.36 14.30 -0.63
C GLU A 80 10.26 13.61 -2.00
N ASN A 81 9.06 13.14 -2.40
CA ASN A 81 8.82 12.39 -3.63
C ASN A 81 9.83 11.26 -3.84
N ARG A 82 10.12 10.50 -2.77
CA ARG A 82 11.05 9.36 -2.80
C ARG A 82 10.34 8.04 -2.49
N PRO A 83 10.83 6.91 -3.00
CA PRO A 83 10.29 5.62 -2.62
C PRO A 83 10.53 5.33 -1.13
N CYS A 84 9.62 4.58 -0.52
CA CYS A 84 9.80 4.01 0.82
C CYS A 84 9.16 2.64 0.96
N ARG A 85 9.65 1.86 1.92
CA ARG A 85 9.06 0.60 2.35
C ARG A 85 9.09 0.54 3.87
N GLU A 86 7.93 0.39 4.49
CA GLU A 86 7.78 0.42 5.93
C GLU A 86 6.78 -0.63 6.40
N ILE A 87 6.99 -1.16 7.61
CA ILE A 87 6.04 -2.05 8.27
C ILE A 87 5.29 -1.24 9.33
N LEU A 88 3.95 -1.25 9.26
CA LEU A 88 3.08 -0.54 10.17
C LEU A 88 1.83 -1.35 10.50
N ARG A 89 1.16 -0.98 11.59
CA ARG A 89 -0.13 -1.54 11.99
C ARG A 89 -1.24 -0.85 11.23
N ASN A 90 -2.07 -1.65 10.57
CA ASN A 90 -3.30 -1.21 9.92
C ASN A 90 -4.48 -2.07 10.39
N TYR A 91 -5.67 -1.56 10.15
CA TYR A 91 -6.93 -2.11 10.62
C TYR A 91 -7.87 -2.31 9.43
N ARG A 92 -8.40 -3.52 9.32
CA ARG A 92 -9.41 -3.87 8.31
C ARG A 92 -10.74 -3.22 8.66
N LYS A 93 -11.70 -3.29 7.73
CA LYS A 93 -13.07 -2.78 7.93
C LYS A 93 -13.78 -3.37 9.15
N ASP A 94 -13.49 -4.63 9.47
CA ASP A 94 -14.03 -5.32 10.65
C ASP A 94 -13.32 -4.95 11.96
N GLY A 95 -12.32 -4.06 11.91
CA GLY A 95 -11.50 -3.64 13.04
C GLY A 95 -10.33 -4.57 13.36
N SER A 96 -10.17 -5.68 12.63
CA SER A 96 -9.05 -6.59 12.85
C SER A 96 -7.71 -5.94 12.49
N LEU A 97 -6.73 -6.12 13.36
CA LEU A 97 -5.35 -5.67 13.14
C LEU A 97 -4.67 -6.54 12.07
N PHE A 98 -3.86 -5.92 11.24
CA PHE A 98 -2.84 -6.59 10.44
C PHE A 98 -1.56 -5.77 10.35
N TRP A 99 -0.44 -6.47 10.24
CA TRP A 99 0.85 -5.85 9.93
C TRP A 99 0.94 -5.67 8.42
N ASN A 100 0.94 -4.43 7.99
CA ASN A 100 1.09 -4.04 6.60
C ASN A 100 2.56 -3.73 6.31
N GLU A 101 3.20 -4.45 5.41
CA GLU A 101 4.39 -3.96 4.73
C GLU A 101 3.94 -3.09 3.55
N LEU A 102 4.01 -1.78 3.74
CA LEU A 102 3.62 -0.78 2.76
C LEU A 102 4.84 -0.32 1.96
N SER A 103 4.81 -0.53 0.65
CA SER A 103 5.74 0.06 -0.32
C SER A 103 5.04 1.22 -1.05
N ILE A 104 5.69 2.37 -1.13
CA ILE A 104 5.21 3.53 -1.89
C ILE A 104 6.27 3.91 -2.92
N THR A 105 5.85 4.07 -4.17
CA THR A 105 6.71 4.48 -5.28
C THR A 105 6.09 5.66 -6.02
N PRO A 106 6.76 6.82 -6.10
CA PRO A 106 6.32 7.94 -6.94
C PRO A 106 6.48 7.60 -8.42
N VAL A 107 5.53 8.06 -9.24
CA VAL A 107 5.54 7.91 -10.69
C VAL A 107 5.61 9.30 -11.31
N PHE A 108 6.59 9.51 -12.16
CA PHE A 108 6.82 10.77 -12.86
C PHE A 108 6.47 10.64 -14.34
N ASN A 109 6.00 11.72 -14.96
CA ASN A 109 5.84 11.79 -16.41
C ASN A 109 7.20 12.06 -17.10
N ASP A 110 7.19 12.16 -18.43
CA ASP A 110 8.37 12.45 -19.24
C ASP A 110 8.98 13.84 -18.98
N GLU A 111 8.29 14.72 -18.25
CA GLU A 111 8.74 16.06 -17.84
C GLU A 111 9.23 16.11 -16.38
N ASP A 112 9.50 14.95 -15.75
CA ASP A 112 9.90 14.81 -14.34
C ASP A 112 8.88 15.39 -13.33
N GLN A 113 7.62 15.55 -13.73
CA GLN A 113 6.54 15.97 -12.84
C GLN A 113 5.90 14.74 -12.21
N LEU A 114 5.68 14.79 -10.89
CA LEU A 114 4.96 13.75 -10.17
C LEU A 114 3.54 13.64 -10.72
N THR A 115 3.14 12.42 -11.08
CA THR A 115 1.79 12.12 -11.58
C THR A 115 1.00 11.32 -10.56
N TYR A 116 1.60 10.27 -9.98
CA TYR A 116 0.91 9.37 -9.07
C TYR A 116 1.84 8.81 -8.01
N PHE A 117 1.26 8.26 -6.95
CA PHE A 117 1.91 7.30 -6.07
C PHE A 117 1.31 5.92 -6.27
N ILE A 118 2.16 4.91 -6.44
CA ILE A 118 1.76 3.51 -6.39
C ILE A 118 2.02 3.01 -4.97
N GLY A 119 0.96 2.53 -4.31
CA GLY A 119 1.04 1.85 -3.01
C GLY A 119 0.87 0.34 -3.18
N VAL A 120 1.73 -0.45 -2.55
CA VAL A 120 1.59 -1.90 -2.45
C VAL A 120 1.53 -2.29 -0.98
N GLN A 121 0.46 -2.96 -0.57
CA GLN A 121 0.21 -3.42 0.78
C GLN A 121 0.32 -4.94 0.85
N LYS A 122 1.22 -5.42 1.70
CA LYS A 122 1.41 -6.85 1.94
C LYS A 122 1.13 -7.20 3.38
N ASP A 123 0.27 -8.19 3.61
CA ASP A 123 0.06 -8.73 4.95
C ASP A 123 1.28 -9.54 5.39
N VAL A 124 1.98 -9.04 6.40
CA VAL A 124 3.12 -9.71 7.03
C VAL A 124 2.81 -10.11 8.48
N THR A 125 1.53 -10.22 8.84
CA THR A 125 1.09 -10.54 10.20
C THR A 125 1.66 -11.85 10.71
N GLU A 126 1.60 -12.91 9.90
CA GLU A 126 2.15 -14.22 10.26
C GLU A 126 3.66 -14.15 10.52
N LEU A 127 4.39 -13.45 9.65
CA LEU A 127 5.84 -13.26 9.80
C LEU A 127 6.18 -12.50 11.09
N MET A 128 5.42 -11.45 11.41
CA MET A 128 5.62 -10.67 12.63
C MET A 128 5.30 -11.48 13.89
N GLN A 129 4.26 -12.31 13.87
CA GLN A 129 3.93 -13.21 14.97
C GLN A 129 5.03 -14.25 15.20
N LEU A 130 5.55 -14.88 14.14
CA LEU A 130 6.66 -15.84 14.22
C LEU A 130 7.93 -15.19 14.80
N ARG A 131 8.24 -13.96 14.38
CA ARG A 131 9.38 -13.21 14.89
C ARG A 131 9.26 -12.93 16.39
N GLN A 132 8.10 -12.47 16.84
CA GLN A 132 7.84 -12.20 18.27
C GLN A 132 7.88 -13.48 19.12
N ALA A 133 7.35 -14.60 18.62
CA ALA A 133 7.40 -15.89 19.31
C ALA A 133 8.85 -16.42 19.46
N SER A 134 9.70 -16.17 18.46
CA SER A 134 11.11 -16.54 18.47
C SER A 134 11.93 -15.66 19.42
N GLU A 135 11.61 -14.37 19.51
CA GLU A 135 12.28 -13.42 20.41
C GLU A 135 11.89 -13.64 21.89
N THR A 136 10.68 -14.13 22.16
CA THR A 136 10.15 -14.40 23.51
C THR A 136 10.50 -15.79 24.05
N SER A 137 11.07 -16.67 23.24
CA SER A 137 11.60 -17.97 23.66
C SER A 137 13.12 -17.87 23.80
N PRO A 138 13.68 -17.55 24.99
CA PRO A 138 15.13 -17.62 25.16
C PRO A 138 15.55 -19.07 24.92
N SER A 139 16.56 -19.23 24.08
CA SER A 139 17.27 -20.49 23.83
C SER A 139 17.41 -21.29 25.12
N ARG A 140 16.83 -22.49 25.15
CA ARG A 140 17.09 -23.49 26.19
C ARG A 140 18.55 -23.92 26.18
#